data_AF-A0A3D2JVX2-F1
#
_entry.id   AF-A0A3D2JVX2-F1
#
_cell.length_a   1.000
_cell.length_b   1.000
_cell.length_c   1.000
_cell.angle_alpha   90.00
_cell.angle_beta   90.00
_cell.angle_gamma   90.00
#
_symmetry.space_group_name_H-M   'P 1'
#
loop_
_entity.id
_entity.type
_entity.pdbx_description
1 polymer ?
#
loop_
_entity_poly.entity_id
_entity_poly.type
_entity_poly.pdbx_seq_one_letter_code
_entity_poly.pdbx_strand_id
1 'polypeptide(L)'
;NLNGFEPATDVVASEQLLALDYWIVRQCQLLQAEVIGHYHEYNFLNIYQKLHNFCVIELGGFYLDVIKDRQYTTQADSRARRSTQTAMYQVLEMLSRMIAPILSFTADEIWQNIPGERASSVFLTDYSDAADILPESADFTDDFWRQLLDVKTAVNRELEVKRAEKTVGSGLSAEVDLYCEGDLAENLGRLEEELRFVLIVSRASILPAAAAPEAAVKTEVEGLSLTVSGSDHSKCERCWHHREDVGANAEYPGLCLRCVNNVDAEGEQRRYA
;
A
#
# COMPACT_ATOMS: atom_id res chain seq x y z
N ASN A 1 1.31 -9.83 -9.93
CA ASN A 1 0.03 -9.41 -9.29
C ASN A 1 -1.17 -9.34 -10.24
N LEU A 2 -0.97 -9.21 -11.56
CA LEU A 2 -2.08 -9.24 -12.54
C LEU A 2 -2.28 -10.62 -13.23
N ASN A 3 -1.56 -11.66 -12.81
CA ASN A 3 -1.77 -13.00 -13.36
C ASN A 3 -3.18 -13.49 -12.98
N GLY A 4 -3.95 -13.92 -13.99
CA GLY A 4 -5.36 -14.32 -13.85
C GLY A 4 -6.33 -13.16 -13.62
N PHE A 5 -5.92 -11.92 -13.88
CA PHE A 5 -6.81 -10.75 -13.89
C PHE A 5 -7.27 -10.49 -15.32
N GLU A 6 -8.59 -10.54 -15.54
CA GLU A 6 -9.21 -10.26 -16.84
C GLU A 6 -9.93 -8.91 -16.79
N PRO A 7 -9.36 -7.83 -17.38
CA PRO A 7 -9.90 -6.48 -17.21
C PRO A 7 -11.37 -6.33 -17.63
N ALA A 8 -11.82 -7.12 -18.59
CA ALA A 8 -13.21 -7.10 -19.08
C ALA A 8 -14.25 -7.52 -18.04
N THR A 9 -13.86 -8.29 -17.02
CA THR A 9 -14.77 -8.82 -15.99
C THR A 9 -14.37 -8.47 -14.57
N ASP A 10 -13.08 -8.20 -14.36
CA ASP A 10 -12.50 -8.13 -13.02
C ASP A 10 -12.22 -6.70 -12.55
N VAL A 11 -12.23 -5.71 -13.46
CA VAL A 11 -12.13 -4.29 -13.12
C VAL A 11 -13.33 -3.91 -12.26
N VAL A 12 -13.05 -3.25 -11.13
CA VAL A 12 -14.08 -2.69 -10.26
C VAL A 12 -14.24 -1.19 -10.51
N ALA A 13 -15.42 -0.67 -10.23
CA ALA A 13 -15.68 0.76 -10.33
C ALA A 13 -14.86 1.54 -9.29
N SER A 14 -14.60 2.82 -9.55
CA SER A 14 -13.79 3.68 -8.68
C SER A 14 -14.32 3.75 -7.24
N GLU A 15 -15.64 3.71 -7.05
CA GLU A 15 -16.29 3.71 -5.74
C GLU A 15 -16.12 2.38 -4.98
N GLN A 16 -15.76 1.33 -5.70
CA GLN A 16 -15.47 0.02 -5.12
C GLN A 16 -13.98 -0.17 -4.83
N LEU A 17 -13.12 0.74 -5.26
CA LEU A 17 -11.72 0.73 -4.84
C LEU A 17 -11.62 0.93 -3.32
N LEU A 18 -10.64 0.27 -2.71
CA LEU A 18 -10.22 0.56 -1.35
C LEU A 18 -9.51 1.92 -1.33
N ALA A 19 -9.54 2.59 -0.18
CA ALA A 19 -9.02 3.95 -0.06
C ALA A 19 -7.55 4.09 -0.52
N LEU A 20 -6.69 3.11 -0.19
CA LEU A 20 -5.29 3.08 -0.62
C LEU A 20 -5.14 2.89 -2.15
N ASP A 21 -6.00 2.06 -2.76
CA ASP A 21 -6.00 1.80 -4.20
C ASP A 21 -6.46 3.02 -4.99
N TYR A 22 -7.53 3.66 -4.52
CA TYR A 22 -8.03 4.90 -5.08
C TYR A 22 -6.94 5.98 -5.05
N TRP A 23 -6.27 6.13 -3.90
CA TRP A 23 -5.22 7.12 -3.73
C TRP A 23 -4.05 6.89 -4.68
N ILE A 24 -3.52 5.67 -4.82
CA ILE A 24 -2.34 5.45 -5.68
C ILE A 24 -2.66 5.67 -7.17
N VAL A 25 -3.87 5.31 -7.63
CA VAL A 25 -4.31 5.61 -8.99
C VAL A 25 -4.34 7.12 -9.20
N ARG A 26 -4.95 7.85 -8.27
CA ARG A 26 -5.01 9.31 -8.32
C ARG A 26 -3.62 9.93 -8.32
N GLN A 27 -2.69 9.47 -7.48
CA GLN A 27 -1.31 9.97 -7.49
C GLN A 27 -0.62 9.72 -8.84
N CYS A 28 -0.87 8.59 -9.49
CA CYS A 28 -0.36 8.31 -10.82
C CYS A 28 -0.96 9.25 -11.90
N GLN A 29 -2.24 9.61 -11.77
CA GLN A 29 -2.89 10.59 -12.66
C GLN A 29 -2.31 11.99 -12.50
N LEU A 30 -2.07 12.43 -11.25
CA LEU A 30 -1.41 13.71 -10.96
C LEU A 30 0.01 13.73 -11.54
N LEU A 31 0.76 12.65 -11.36
CA LEU A 31 2.08 12.46 -11.96
C LEU A 31 2.02 12.54 -13.49
N GLN A 32 1.05 11.89 -14.13
CA GLN A 32 0.88 11.92 -15.58
C GLN A 32 0.69 13.35 -16.09
N ALA A 33 -0.14 14.15 -15.42
CA ALA A 33 -0.34 15.55 -15.78
C ALA A 33 0.98 16.36 -15.67
N GLU A 34 1.76 16.17 -14.60
CA GLU A 34 3.06 16.83 -14.42
C GLU A 34 4.07 16.40 -15.50
N VAL A 35 4.17 15.10 -15.79
CA VAL A 35 5.09 14.54 -16.78
C VAL A 35 4.78 15.06 -18.17
N ILE A 36 3.51 15.13 -18.56
CA ILE A 36 3.07 15.71 -19.84
C ILE A 36 3.49 17.18 -19.92
N GLY A 37 3.30 17.95 -18.85
CA GLY A 37 3.77 19.34 -18.77
C GLY A 37 5.28 19.45 -19.02
N HIS A 38 6.07 18.61 -18.37
CA HIS A 38 7.53 18.59 -18.57
C HIS A 38 7.94 18.13 -19.98
N TYR A 39 7.19 17.25 -20.64
CA TYR A 39 7.44 16.92 -22.04
C TYR A 39 7.26 18.14 -22.95
N HIS A 40 6.23 18.95 -22.74
CA HIS A 40 6.00 20.18 -23.51
C HIS A 40 7.12 21.22 -23.33
N GLU A 41 7.77 21.22 -22.17
CA GLU A 41 8.88 22.11 -21.84
C GLU A 41 10.26 21.52 -22.17
N TYR A 42 10.34 20.32 -22.73
CA TYR A 42 11.59 19.56 -22.96
C TYR A 42 12.42 19.35 -21.67
N ASN A 43 11.76 19.30 -20.51
CA ASN A 43 12.41 19.15 -19.22
C ASN A 43 12.55 17.67 -18.82
N PHE A 44 13.38 16.93 -19.57
CA PHE A 44 13.56 15.49 -19.39
C PHE A 44 14.17 15.10 -18.03
N LEU A 45 14.94 16.00 -17.40
CA LEU A 45 15.49 15.76 -16.07
C LEU A 45 14.37 15.66 -15.02
N ASN A 46 13.40 16.57 -15.05
CA ASN A 46 12.28 16.52 -14.13
C ASN A 46 11.38 15.31 -14.40
N ILE A 47 11.19 14.91 -15.66
CA ILE A 47 10.46 13.67 -16.00
C ILE A 47 11.10 12.47 -15.32
N TYR A 48 12.42 12.30 -15.47
CA TYR A 48 13.16 11.22 -14.82
C TYR A 48 12.99 11.28 -13.29
N GLN A 49 13.21 12.45 -12.67
CA GLN A 49 13.12 12.59 -11.22
C GLN A 49 11.73 12.25 -10.69
N LYS A 50 10.67 12.73 -11.35
CA LYS A 50 9.28 12.50 -10.95
C LYS A 50 8.89 11.03 -11.07
N LEU A 51 9.19 10.40 -12.22
CA LEU A 51 8.92 8.97 -12.43
C LEU A 51 9.71 8.08 -11.48
N HIS A 52 11.00 8.39 -11.28
CA HIS A 52 11.86 7.63 -10.36
C HIS A 52 11.34 7.74 -8.92
N ASN A 53 11.02 8.95 -8.47
CA ASN A 53 10.50 9.17 -7.11
C ASN A 53 9.18 8.42 -6.91
N PHE A 54 8.23 8.51 -7.85
CA PHE A 54 6.98 7.75 -7.79
C PHE A 54 7.18 6.24 -7.66
N CYS A 55 8.12 5.70 -8.45
CA CYS A 55 8.43 4.27 -8.38
C CYS A 55 9.06 3.87 -7.03
N VAL A 56 9.92 4.71 -6.46
CA VAL A 56 10.68 4.39 -5.25
C VAL A 56 9.88 4.64 -3.97
N ILE A 57 9.18 5.76 -3.87
CA ILE A 57 8.54 6.22 -2.64
C ILE A 57 7.11 5.69 -2.58
N GLU A 58 6.24 6.12 -3.51
CA GLU A 58 4.82 5.80 -3.50
C GLU A 58 4.54 4.34 -3.85
N LEU A 59 5.17 3.81 -4.90
CA LEU A 59 5.00 2.40 -5.27
C LEU A 59 5.84 1.47 -4.39
N GLY A 60 7.17 1.53 -4.50
CA GLY A 60 8.06 0.57 -3.86
C GLY A 60 8.10 0.66 -2.34
N GLY A 61 8.27 1.87 -1.79
CA GLY A 61 8.42 2.12 -0.35
C GLY A 61 7.11 2.06 0.45
N PHE A 62 5.98 2.07 -0.25
CA PHE A 62 4.66 2.14 0.36
C PHE A 62 3.66 1.17 -0.27
N TYR A 63 3.03 1.53 -1.38
CA TYR A 63 1.86 0.84 -1.92
C TYR A 63 2.11 -0.65 -2.16
N LEU A 64 3.13 -0.99 -2.96
CA LEU A 64 3.43 -2.38 -3.34
C LEU A 64 3.85 -3.25 -2.15
N ASP A 65 4.36 -2.67 -1.07
CA ASP A 65 4.73 -3.41 0.12
C ASP A 65 3.53 -3.71 1.01
N VAL A 66 2.64 -2.71 1.19
CA VAL A 66 1.40 -2.84 1.98
C VAL A 66 0.45 -3.85 1.34
N ILE A 67 0.23 -3.79 0.02
CA ILE A 67 -0.76 -4.64 -0.65
C ILE A 67 -0.37 -6.13 -0.71
N LYS A 68 0.90 -6.50 -0.43
CA LYS A 68 1.36 -7.90 -0.48
C LYS A 68 0.52 -8.80 0.42
N ASP A 69 0.22 -8.33 1.62
CA ASP A 69 -0.56 -9.10 2.59
C ASP A 69 -1.92 -9.48 2.00
N ARG A 70 -2.71 -8.50 1.54
CA ARG A 70 -4.03 -8.81 0.97
C ARG A 70 -3.94 -9.51 -0.39
N GLN A 71 -2.99 -9.16 -1.25
CA GLN A 71 -2.83 -9.78 -2.57
C GLN A 71 -2.51 -11.28 -2.47
N TYR A 72 -1.81 -11.70 -1.41
CA TYR A 72 -1.40 -13.10 -1.22
C TYR A 72 -2.31 -13.88 -0.27
N THR A 73 -3.02 -13.19 0.63
CA THR A 73 -3.81 -13.88 1.67
C THR A 73 -5.32 -13.82 1.47
N THR A 74 -5.86 -12.86 0.73
CA THR A 74 -7.30 -12.81 0.44
C THR A 74 -7.71 -13.79 -0.67
N GLN A 75 -9.01 -14.08 -0.77
CA GLN A 75 -9.58 -14.92 -1.82
C GLN A 75 -9.37 -14.30 -3.21
N ALA A 76 -9.32 -15.17 -4.23
CA ALA A 76 -8.96 -14.79 -5.60
C ALA A 76 -9.92 -13.76 -6.23
N ASP A 77 -11.20 -13.86 -5.89
CA ASP A 77 -12.31 -13.04 -6.35
C ASP A 77 -12.76 -11.99 -5.31
N SER A 78 -12.06 -11.88 -4.17
CA SER A 78 -12.40 -10.90 -3.15
C SER A 78 -12.28 -9.46 -3.67
N ARG A 79 -13.17 -8.57 -3.19
CA ARG A 79 -13.12 -7.14 -3.51
C ARG A 79 -11.74 -6.54 -3.24
N ALA A 80 -11.10 -6.90 -2.12
CA ALA A 80 -9.80 -6.37 -1.74
C ALA A 80 -8.72 -6.69 -2.79
N ARG A 81 -8.71 -7.92 -3.30
CA ARG A 81 -7.80 -8.33 -4.36
C ARG A 81 -8.15 -7.68 -5.70
N ARG A 82 -9.43 -7.64 -6.08
CA ARG A 82 -9.86 -7.01 -7.35
C ARG A 82 -9.61 -5.50 -7.38
N SER A 83 -9.78 -4.82 -6.25
CA SER A 83 -9.41 -3.42 -6.07
C SER A 83 -7.91 -3.19 -6.31
N THR A 84 -7.05 -4.01 -5.68
CA THR A 84 -5.60 -3.95 -5.87
C THR A 84 -5.20 -4.18 -7.32
N GLN A 85 -5.78 -5.20 -7.96
CA GLN A 85 -5.48 -5.54 -9.35
C GLN A 85 -5.96 -4.45 -10.31
N THR A 86 -7.13 -3.85 -10.06
CA THR A 86 -7.65 -2.72 -10.84
C THR A 86 -6.72 -1.52 -10.74
N ALA A 87 -6.30 -1.14 -9.53
CA ALA A 87 -5.36 -0.03 -9.34
C ALA A 87 -4.00 -0.30 -9.99
N MET A 88 -3.44 -1.52 -9.81
CA MET A 88 -2.19 -1.90 -10.46
C MET A 88 -2.28 -1.89 -11.99
N TYR A 89 -3.40 -2.34 -12.55
CA TYR A 89 -3.66 -2.31 -13.98
C TYR A 89 -3.65 -0.87 -14.50
N GLN A 90 -4.41 0.04 -13.87
CA GLN A 90 -4.48 1.44 -14.26
C GLN A 90 -3.13 2.17 -14.11
N VAL A 91 -2.39 1.90 -13.02
CA VAL A 91 -1.04 2.45 -12.84
C VAL A 91 -0.09 1.97 -13.94
N LEU A 92 -0.16 0.69 -14.32
CA LEU A 92 0.70 0.13 -15.37
C LEU A 92 0.36 0.68 -16.76
N GLU A 93 -0.93 0.89 -17.04
CA GLU A 93 -1.43 1.57 -18.24
C GLU A 93 -0.86 2.99 -18.37
N MET A 94 -0.96 3.81 -17.32
CA MET A 94 -0.43 5.18 -17.31
C MET A 94 1.10 5.20 -17.38
N LEU A 95 1.76 4.38 -16.56
CA LEU A 95 3.21 4.35 -16.48
C LEU A 95 3.85 3.95 -17.81
N SER A 96 3.31 2.94 -18.49
CA SER A 96 3.83 2.48 -19.79
C SER A 96 3.78 3.59 -20.84
N ARG A 97 2.69 4.37 -20.88
CA ARG A 97 2.57 5.54 -21.77
C ARG A 97 3.57 6.62 -21.39
N MET A 98 3.65 6.98 -20.10
CA MET A 98 4.56 8.03 -19.61
C MET A 98 6.03 7.75 -19.92
N ILE A 99 6.47 6.49 -19.84
CA ILE A 99 7.88 6.15 -20.08
C ILE A 99 8.20 5.94 -21.56
N ALA A 100 7.20 5.75 -22.43
CA ALA A 100 7.39 5.38 -23.84
C ALA A 100 8.30 6.33 -24.65
N PRO A 101 8.26 7.67 -24.47
CA PRO A 101 9.14 8.57 -25.21
C PRO A 101 10.64 8.47 -24.82
N ILE A 102 10.96 7.84 -23.68
CA ILE A 102 12.34 7.73 -23.15
C ILE A 102 12.81 6.26 -23.18
N LEU A 103 12.00 5.34 -22.67
CA LEU A 103 12.29 3.91 -22.54
C LEU A 103 11.49 3.10 -23.55
N SER A 104 11.56 3.47 -24.83
CA SER A 104 10.65 3.03 -25.88
C SER A 104 10.47 1.50 -25.97
N PHE A 105 11.56 0.74 -25.99
CA PHE A 105 11.48 -0.72 -26.07
C PHE A 105 10.87 -1.35 -24.81
N THR A 106 11.27 -0.87 -23.64
CA THR A 106 10.77 -1.38 -22.36
C THR A 106 9.29 -1.04 -22.17
N ALA A 107 8.87 0.17 -22.57
CA ALA A 107 7.49 0.59 -22.53
C ALA A 107 6.60 -0.32 -23.39
N ASP A 108 7.03 -0.60 -24.63
CA ASP A 108 6.29 -1.44 -25.55
C ASP A 108 6.29 -2.92 -25.12
N GLU A 109 7.39 -3.41 -24.55
CA GLU A 109 7.45 -4.75 -23.96
C GLU A 109 6.50 -4.89 -22.77
N ILE A 110 6.50 -3.92 -21.84
CA ILE A 110 5.55 -3.90 -20.73
C ILE A 110 4.13 -3.90 -21.28
N TRP A 111 3.85 -3.04 -22.27
CA TRP A 111 2.54 -2.89 -22.91
C TRP A 111 1.97 -4.22 -23.42
N GLN A 112 2.79 -5.05 -24.09
CA GLN A 112 2.36 -6.37 -24.57
C GLN A 112 2.02 -7.36 -23.45
N ASN A 113 2.50 -7.12 -22.22
CA ASN A 113 2.33 -8.00 -21.07
C ASN A 113 1.22 -7.53 -20.11
N ILE A 114 0.58 -6.38 -20.37
CA ILE A 114 -0.59 -5.95 -19.60
C ILE A 114 -1.82 -6.72 -20.12
N PRO A 115 -2.63 -7.35 -19.25
CA PRO A 115 -3.77 -8.17 -19.68
C PRO A 115 -4.85 -7.35 -20.40
N GLY A 116 -5.74 -8.01 -21.14
CA GLY A 116 -6.87 -7.38 -21.84
C GLY A 116 -6.58 -6.94 -23.28
N GLU A 117 -7.66 -6.57 -23.99
CA GLU A 117 -7.58 -6.06 -25.36
C GLU A 117 -6.97 -4.65 -25.38
N ARG A 118 -6.03 -4.43 -26.30
CA ARG A 118 -5.28 -3.17 -26.40
C ARG A 118 -4.75 -2.94 -27.81
N ALA A 119 -4.35 -1.70 -28.07
CA ALA A 119 -3.59 -1.36 -29.28
C ALA A 119 -2.32 -2.21 -29.38
N SER A 120 -1.87 -2.50 -30.60
CA SER A 120 -0.71 -3.38 -30.84
C SER A 120 0.60 -2.81 -30.33
N SER A 121 0.66 -1.52 -29.99
CA SER A 121 1.84 -0.87 -29.42
C SER A 121 1.41 0.34 -28.59
N VAL A 122 2.18 0.65 -27.55
CA VAL A 122 1.96 1.84 -26.72
C VAL A 122 2.07 3.14 -27.52
N PHE A 123 2.84 3.15 -28.61
CA PHE A 123 3.01 4.31 -29.49
C PHE A 123 1.77 4.64 -30.34
N LEU A 124 0.75 3.78 -30.31
CA LEU A 124 -0.52 3.97 -31.01
C LEU A 124 -1.64 4.39 -30.05
N THR A 125 -1.29 4.92 -28.88
CA THR A 125 -2.23 5.36 -27.84
C THR A 125 -1.93 6.77 -27.39
N ASP A 126 -2.95 7.43 -26.84
CA ASP A 126 -2.84 8.73 -26.21
C ASP A 126 -2.77 8.60 -24.69
N TYR A 127 -2.19 9.60 -24.01
CA TYR A 127 -2.17 9.65 -22.55
C TYR A 127 -3.58 9.69 -21.92
N SER A 128 -4.55 10.26 -22.64
CA SER A 128 -5.96 10.35 -22.21
C SER A 128 -6.69 9.02 -22.19
N ASP A 129 -6.13 7.97 -22.80
CA ASP A 129 -6.81 6.68 -22.94
C ASP A 129 -6.75 5.81 -21.66
N ALA A 130 -6.00 6.20 -20.64
CA ALA A 130 -5.66 5.30 -19.52
C ALA A 130 -6.81 5.08 -18.51
N ALA A 131 -7.37 6.14 -17.93
CA ALA A 131 -8.48 6.07 -16.97
C ALA A 131 -9.11 7.45 -16.76
N ASP A 132 -10.38 7.47 -16.35
CA ASP A 132 -11.07 8.69 -15.93
C ASP A 132 -10.40 9.30 -14.70
N ILE A 133 -10.28 10.63 -14.69
CA ILE A 133 -9.62 11.38 -13.62
C ILE A 133 -10.42 11.23 -12.31
N LEU A 134 -9.75 10.77 -11.27
CA LEU A 134 -10.31 10.64 -9.94
C LEU A 134 -10.23 11.97 -9.19
N PRO A 135 -11.34 12.52 -8.67
CA PRO A 135 -11.29 13.65 -7.75
C PRO A 135 -10.59 13.27 -6.45
N GLU A 136 -10.18 14.27 -5.67
CA GLU A 136 -9.66 13.99 -4.33
C GLU A 136 -10.76 13.34 -3.48
N SER A 137 -10.38 12.32 -2.70
CA SER A 137 -11.32 11.66 -1.79
C SER A 137 -11.68 12.62 -0.65
N ALA A 138 -12.98 12.77 -0.40
CA ALA A 138 -13.47 13.56 0.73
C ALA A 138 -13.09 12.92 2.08
N ASP A 139 -13.04 11.58 2.12
CA ASP A 139 -12.71 10.84 3.32
C ASP A 139 -11.19 10.72 3.49
N PHE A 140 -10.47 10.23 2.47
CA PHE A 140 -9.04 9.93 2.58
C PHE A 140 -8.23 10.79 1.60
N THR A 141 -8.03 12.06 1.99
CA THR A 141 -7.37 13.09 1.19
C THR A 141 -5.91 12.73 0.86
N ASP A 142 -5.31 13.45 -0.09
CA ASP A 142 -3.91 13.23 -0.44
C ASP A 142 -2.99 13.55 0.76
N ASP A 143 -3.36 14.55 1.58
CA ASP A 143 -2.63 14.92 2.80
C ASP A 143 -2.77 13.88 3.93
N PHE A 144 -3.91 13.18 4.03
CA PHE A 144 -4.06 12.06 4.95
C PHE A 144 -3.01 10.98 4.68
N TRP A 145 -2.86 10.59 3.41
CA TRP A 145 -1.91 9.56 3.03
C TRP A 145 -0.47 10.03 3.19
N ARG A 146 -0.16 11.30 2.86
CA ARG A 146 1.18 11.88 3.13
C ARG A 146 1.54 11.80 4.61
N GLN A 147 0.63 12.20 5.51
CA GLN A 147 0.84 12.08 6.95
C GLN A 147 1.10 10.62 7.35
N LEU A 148 0.39 9.66 6.77
CA LEU A 148 0.58 8.24 7.05
C LEU A 148 1.93 7.70 6.53
N LEU A 149 2.42 8.18 5.38
CA LEU A 149 3.77 7.86 4.89
C LEU A 149 4.84 8.39 5.84
N ASP A 150 4.67 9.60 6.39
CA ASP A 150 5.60 10.17 7.36
C ASP A 150 5.63 9.34 8.65
N VAL A 151 4.45 8.94 9.16
CA VAL A 151 4.36 8.03 10.32
C VAL A 151 5.01 6.68 10.02
N LYS A 152 4.75 6.07 8.86
CA LYS A 152 5.39 4.81 8.46
C LYS A 152 6.91 4.96 8.38
N THR A 153 7.41 6.09 7.90
CA THR A 153 8.85 6.37 7.82
C THR A 153 9.47 6.44 9.22
N ALA A 154 8.81 7.11 10.17
CA ALA A 154 9.25 7.16 11.56
C ALA A 154 9.24 5.78 12.22
N VAL A 155 8.18 4.99 12.03
CA VAL A 155 8.07 3.60 12.53
C VAL A 155 9.16 2.71 11.92
N ASN A 156 9.39 2.81 10.62
CA ASN A 156 10.44 2.05 9.93
C ASN A 156 11.83 2.36 10.48
N ARG A 157 12.12 3.62 10.83
CA ARG A 157 13.40 3.98 11.44
C ARG A 157 13.61 3.28 12.77
N GLU A 158 12.60 3.29 13.65
CA GLU A 158 12.70 2.61 14.95
C GLU A 158 12.75 1.08 14.78
N LEU A 159 12.02 0.52 13.81
CA LEU A 159 12.13 -0.91 13.47
C LEU A 159 13.57 -1.29 13.09
N GLU A 160 14.29 -0.45 12.32
CA GLU A 160 15.69 -0.69 11.99
C GLU A 160 16.61 -0.63 13.23
N VAL A 161 16.35 0.29 14.17
CA VAL A 161 17.05 0.32 15.47
C VAL A 161 16.82 -0.98 16.22
N LYS A 162 15.56 -1.44 16.34
CA LYS A 162 15.23 -2.71 17.02
C LYS A 162 15.78 -3.96 16.33
N ARG A 163 15.94 -3.93 15.00
CA ARG A 163 16.62 -4.98 14.24
C ARG A 163 18.12 -5.01 14.55
N ALA A 164 18.77 -3.85 14.61
CA ALA A 164 20.18 -3.75 14.99
C ALA A 164 20.44 -4.24 16.43
N GLU A 165 19.49 -3.98 17.34
CA GLU A 165 19.48 -4.49 18.72
C GLU A 165 19.15 -5.99 18.82
N LYS A 166 18.72 -6.63 17.72
CA LYS A 166 18.24 -8.03 17.65
C LYS A 166 16.99 -8.32 18.49
N THR A 167 16.24 -7.28 18.83
CA THR A 167 14.95 -7.40 19.54
C THR A 167 13.83 -7.81 18.59
N VAL A 168 13.88 -7.35 17.34
CA VAL A 168 12.87 -7.60 16.30
C VAL A 168 13.56 -8.16 15.06
N GLY A 169 13.04 -9.25 14.49
CA GLY A 169 13.58 -9.83 13.26
C GLY A 169 13.03 -9.20 11.98
N SER A 170 11.73 -8.89 11.95
CA SER A 170 11.04 -8.28 10.82
C SER A 170 9.91 -7.36 11.31
N GLY A 171 9.37 -6.49 10.44
CA GLY A 171 8.21 -5.67 10.81
C GLY A 171 7.04 -6.53 11.30
N LEU A 172 6.79 -7.66 10.62
CA LEU A 172 5.73 -8.61 10.99
C LEU A 172 5.99 -9.36 12.30
N SER A 173 7.18 -9.31 12.90
CA SER A 173 7.41 -9.81 14.26
C SER A 173 7.36 -8.70 15.31
N ALA A 174 6.96 -7.48 14.93
CA ALA A 174 6.94 -6.31 15.80
C ALA A 174 5.51 -5.90 16.17
N GLU A 175 5.42 -5.23 17.30
CA GLU A 175 4.25 -4.50 17.74
C GLU A 175 4.63 -3.04 17.99
N VAL A 176 3.72 -2.14 17.65
CA VAL A 176 3.97 -0.69 17.71
C VAL A 176 2.87 -0.03 18.51
N ASP A 177 3.29 0.75 19.50
CA ASP A 177 2.43 1.70 20.19
C ASP A 177 2.79 3.11 19.74
N LEU A 178 1.82 3.80 19.17
CA LEU A 178 1.91 5.19 18.73
C LEU A 178 1.27 6.06 19.80
N TYR A 179 2.04 7.00 20.36
CA TYR A 179 1.59 7.94 21.36
C TYR A 179 1.40 9.31 20.72
N CYS A 180 0.16 9.70 20.50
CA CYS A 180 -0.21 10.96 19.88
C CYS A 180 -1.58 11.45 20.39
N GLU A 181 -1.97 12.65 19.98
CA GLU A 181 -3.24 13.27 20.35
C GLU A 181 -3.76 14.18 19.22
N GLY A 182 -4.99 14.68 19.36
CA GLY A 182 -5.65 15.55 18.40
C GLY A 182 -5.80 14.93 17.01
N ASP A 183 -5.68 15.76 15.99
CA ASP A 183 -5.91 15.40 14.58
C ASP A 183 -5.07 14.19 14.13
N LEU A 184 -3.84 14.04 14.62
CA LEU A 184 -2.99 12.90 14.27
C LEU A 184 -3.57 11.58 14.79
N ALA A 185 -3.99 11.54 16.05
CA ALA A 185 -4.59 10.35 16.64
C ALA A 185 -5.92 10.00 15.97
N GLU A 186 -6.74 11.02 15.69
CA GLU A 186 -8.01 10.85 14.97
C GLU A 186 -7.77 10.28 13.57
N ASN A 187 -6.86 10.86 12.79
CA ASN A 187 -6.55 10.37 11.44
C ASN A 187 -6.05 8.93 11.44
N LEU A 188 -5.04 8.61 12.26
CA LEU A 188 -4.52 7.24 12.33
C LEU A 188 -5.60 6.24 12.79
N GLY A 189 -6.48 6.67 13.69
CA GLY A 189 -7.59 5.85 14.21
C GLY A 189 -8.62 5.46 13.16
N ARG A 190 -8.74 6.21 12.06
CA ARG A 190 -9.68 5.92 10.97
C ARG A 190 -9.39 4.62 10.25
N LEU A 191 -8.14 4.14 10.29
CA LEU A 191 -7.76 2.86 9.69
C LEU A 191 -8.06 1.66 10.58
N GLU A 192 -8.47 1.89 11.84
CA GLU A 192 -8.81 0.85 12.80
C GLU A 192 -7.69 -0.23 12.87
N GLU A 193 -8.06 -1.51 12.86
CA GLU A 193 -7.16 -2.66 12.82
C GLU A 193 -6.30 -2.73 11.53
N GLU A 194 -6.67 -2.01 10.46
CA GLU A 194 -5.92 -2.02 9.21
C GLU A 194 -4.67 -1.14 9.24
N LEU A 195 -4.52 -0.29 10.27
CA LEU A 195 -3.30 0.51 10.47
C LEU A 195 -2.04 -0.38 10.51
N ARG A 196 -2.14 -1.57 11.11
CA ARG A 196 -1.02 -2.52 11.17
C ARG A 196 -0.56 -2.98 9.78
N PHE A 197 -1.46 -3.04 8.81
CA PHE A 197 -1.11 -3.43 7.44
C PHE A 197 -0.35 -2.33 6.74
N VAL A 198 -0.75 -1.08 6.95
CA VAL A 198 -0.04 0.07 6.40
C VAL A 198 1.36 0.21 7.01
N LEU A 199 1.48 -0.04 8.32
CA LEU A 199 2.76 0.00 9.03
C LEU A 199 3.58 -1.29 8.88
N ILE A 200 2.98 -2.36 8.33
CA ILE A 200 3.61 -3.67 8.11
C ILE A 200 4.15 -4.27 9.42
N VAL A 201 3.26 -4.30 10.43
CA VAL A 201 3.52 -4.85 11.77
C VAL A 201 2.40 -5.78 12.22
N SER A 202 2.65 -6.56 13.28
CA SER A 202 1.66 -7.51 13.78
C SER A 202 0.54 -6.87 14.60
N ARG A 203 0.88 -5.81 15.33
CA ARG A 203 -0.05 -4.96 16.06
C ARG A 203 0.38 -3.51 15.93
N ALA A 204 -0.59 -2.63 15.71
CA ALA A 204 -0.42 -1.20 15.87
C ALA A 204 -1.52 -0.69 16.81
N SER A 205 -1.15 0.11 17.80
CA SER A 205 -2.13 0.72 18.70
C SER A 205 -1.85 2.21 18.86
N ILE A 206 -2.92 2.97 19.00
CA ILE A 206 -2.88 4.42 19.21
C ILE A 206 -3.24 4.66 20.66
N LEU A 207 -2.32 5.29 21.38
CA LEU A 207 -2.43 5.57 22.80
C LEU A 207 -2.33 7.09 23.03
N PRO A 208 -2.94 7.62 24.11
CA PRO A 208 -2.81 9.03 24.43
C PRO A 208 -1.35 9.45 24.60
N ALA A 209 -0.98 10.64 24.13
CA ALA A 209 0.38 11.18 24.28
C ALA A 209 0.88 11.15 25.74
N ALA A 210 0.00 11.39 26.71
CA ALA A 210 0.32 11.34 28.15
C ALA A 210 0.65 9.93 28.68
N ALA A 211 0.33 8.87 27.94
CA ALA A 211 0.65 7.48 28.29
C ALA A 211 2.04 7.05 27.78
N ALA A 212 2.77 7.92 27.09
CA ALA A 212 4.09 7.63 26.57
C ALA A 212 5.06 7.26 27.71
N PRO A 213 5.65 6.05 27.71
CA PRO A 213 6.67 5.67 28.69
C PRO A 213 7.97 6.45 28.45
N GLU A 214 8.87 6.44 29.43
CA GLU A 214 10.21 7.07 29.30
C GLU A 214 11.01 6.48 28.12
N ALA A 215 10.77 5.21 27.77
CA ALA A 215 11.39 4.53 26.64
C ALA A 215 10.79 4.90 25.28
N ALA A 216 9.73 5.71 25.22
CA ALA A 216 9.14 6.14 23.95
C ALA A 216 10.07 7.09 23.21
N VAL A 217 10.27 6.81 21.92
CA VAL A 217 11.12 7.60 21.04
C VAL A 217 10.28 8.70 20.41
N LYS A 218 10.70 9.95 20.57
CA LYS A 218 10.13 11.09 19.84
C LYS A 218 10.54 11.02 18.38
N THR A 219 9.58 11.21 17.49
CA THR A 219 9.81 11.17 16.03
C THR A 219 9.94 12.57 15.43
N GLU A 220 10.27 12.63 14.15
CA GLU A 220 10.22 13.85 13.33
C GLU A 220 8.79 14.32 13.03
N VAL A 221 7.79 13.44 13.18
CA VAL A 221 6.38 13.79 13.03
C VAL A 221 5.94 14.52 14.29
N GLU A 222 5.51 15.77 14.12
CA GLU A 222 5.08 16.60 15.23
C GLU A 222 3.95 15.93 16.04
N GLY A 223 4.10 15.89 17.35
CA GLY A 223 3.12 15.27 18.24
C GLY A 223 3.15 13.74 18.28
N LEU A 224 4.10 13.08 17.61
CA LEU A 224 4.23 11.61 17.63
C LEU A 224 5.47 11.14 18.40
N SER A 225 5.21 10.28 19.40
CA SER A 225 6.21 9.38 19.96
C SER A 225 5.79 7.93 19.75
N LEU A 226 6.72 6.99 19.79
CA LEU A 226 6.39 5.57 19.60
C LEU A 226 7.29 4.64 20.39
N THR A 227 6.79 3.43 20.64
CA THR A 227 7.59 2.29 21.11
C THR A 227 7.42 1.11 20.16
N VAL A 228 8.50 0.37 19.94
CA VAL A 228 8.51 -0.86 19.17
C VAL A 228 8.98 -2.01 20.06
N SER A 229 8.20 -3.08 20.11
CA SER A 229 8.53 -4.32 20.81
C SER A 229 8.44 -5.52 19.86
N GLY A 230 9.12 -6.62 20.22
CA GLY A 230 8.86 -7.92 19.59
C GLY A 230 7.52 -8.48 20.05
N SER A 231 6.80 -9.16 19.16
CA SER A 231 5.57 -9.86 19.52
C SER A 231 5.90 -11.19 20.20
N ASP A 232 5.25 -11.45 21.33
CA ASP A 232 5.32 -12.73 22.05
C ASP A 232 4.40 -13.81 21.45
N HIS A 233 3.60 -13.44 20.45
CA HIS A 233 2.66 -14.33 19.82
C HIS A 233 3.31 -15.25 18.79
N SER A 234 2.64 -16.36 18.50
CA SER A 234 3.10 -17.32 17.48
C SER A 234 2.92 -16.75 16.07
N LYS A 235 3.87 -17.04 15.20
CA LYS A 235 3.84 -16.64 13.78
C LYS A 235 2.81 -17.47 13.02
N CYS A 236 1.91 -16.81 12.30
CA CYS A 236 1.05 -17.46 11.30
C CYS A 236 1.88 -17.88 10.08
N GLU A 237 1.79 -19.14 9.66
CA GLU A 237 2.60 -19.68 8.55
C GLU A 237 2.20 -19.10 7.19
N ARG A 238 0.98 -18.57 7.06
CA ARG A 238 0.45 -18.01 5.80
C ARG A 238 0.70 -16.50 5.65
N CYS A 239 0.22 -15.67 6.58
CA CYS A 239 0.39 -14.21 6.49
C CYS A 239 1.66 -13.68 7.17
N TRP A 240 2.35 -14.52 7.95
CA TRP A 240 3.54 -14.17 8.72
C TRP A 240 3.35 -13.15 9.86
N HIS A 241 2.13 -12.65 10.08
CA HIS A 241 1.82 -11.91 11.30
C HIS A 241 1.90 -12.85 12.51
N HIS A 242 2.39 -12.32 13.61
CA HIS A 242 2.37 -12.91 14.94
C HIS A 242 1.04 -12.56 15.60
N ARG A 243 0.24 -13.57 15.97
CA ARG A 243 -1.12 -13.38 16.48
C ARG A 243 -1.43 -14.36 17.60
N GLU A 244 -2.18 -13.90 18.60
CA GLU A 244 -2.59 -14.70 19.76
C GLU A 244 -3.44 -15.92 19.39
N ASP A 245 -4.14 -15.85 18.26
CA ASP A 245 -5.12 -16.83 17.81
C ASP A 245 -4.52 -17.92 16.91
N VAL A 246 -3.20 -17.90 16.66
CA VAL A 246 -2.49 -18.99 15.98
C VAL A 246 -2.57 -20.26 16.84
N GLY A 247 -3.13 -21.32 16.27
CA GLY A 247 -3.39 -22.58 16.98
C GLY A 247 -4.81 -22.70 17.56
N ALA A 248 -5.65 -21.66 17.43
CA ALA A 248 -7.03 -21.72 17.90
C ALA A 248 -7.94 -22.64 17.04
N ASN A 249 -7.57 -22.88 15.78
CA ASN A 249 -8.27 -23.82 14.88
C ASN A 249 -7.52 -25.16 14.82
N ALA A 250 -8.20 -26.26 15.13
CA ALA A 250 -7.59 -27.60 15.18
C ALA A 250 -7.22 -28.18 13.81
N GLU A 251 -7.91 -27.77 12.74
CA GLU A 251 -7.64 -28.21 11.37
C GLU A 251 -6.45 -27.45 10.77
N TYR A 252 -6.29 -26.18 11.14
CA TYR A 252 -5.21 -25.29 10.69
C TYR A 252 -4.37 -24.74 11.85
N PRO A 253 -3.61 -25.58 12.58
CA PRO A 253 -2.92 -25.17 13.81
C PRO A 253 -1.82 -24.12 13.59
N GLY A 254 -1.27 -24.01 12.38
CA GLY A 254 -0.26 -23.01 12.02
C GLY A 254 -0.82 -21.66 11.55
N LEU A 255 -2.15 -21.50 11.49
CA LEU A 255 -2.80 -20.31 10.93
C LEU A 255 -3.52 -19.49 12.00
N CYS A 256 -3.50 -18.16 11.84
CA CYS A 256 -4.39 -17.26 12.59
C CYS A 256 -5.83 -17.36 12.04
N LEU A 257 -6.84 -16.97 12.81
CA LEU A 257 -8.25 -17.10 12.42
C LEU A 257 -8.59 -16.27 11.18
N ARG A 258 -7.89 -15.15 10.96
CA ARG A 258 -8.00 -14.37 9.71
C ARG A 258 -7.61 -15.20 8.49
N CYS A 259 -6.49 -15.91 8.57
CA CYS A 259 -6.02 -16.77 7.49
C CYS A 259 -6.91 -17.99 7.30
N VAL A 260 -7.44 -18.57 8.39
CA VAL A 260 -8.46 -19.64 8.32
C VAL A 260 -9.69 -19.15 7.56
N ASN A 261 -10.22 -17.98 7.93
CA ASN A 261 -11.37 -17.39 7.26
C ASN A 261 -11.12 -17.16 5.76
N ASN A 262 -9.91 -16.77 5.39
CA ASN A 262 -9.51 -16.60 3.99
C ASN A 262 -9.28 -17.90 3.22
N VAL A 263 -9.05 -19.04 3.89
CA VAL A 263 -8.90 -20.35 3.22
C VAL A 263 -10.26 -20.99 3.04
N ASP A 264 -11.07 -21.03 4.10
CA ASP A 264 -12.17 -22.00 4.22
C ASP A 264 -13.50 -21.39 4.70
N ALA A 265 -13.66 -20.07 4.58
CA ALA A 265 -14.92 -19.38 4.90
C ALA A 265 -15.17 -18.18 3.98
N GLU A 266 -15.80 -17.11 4.47
CA GLU A 266 -16.26 -15.97 3.67
C GLU A 266 -15.14 -14.99 3.26
N GLY A 267 -13.93 -15.17 3.83
CA GLY A 267 -12.82 -14.24 3.61
C GLY A 267 -12.93 -12.95 4.42
N GLU A 268 -11.78 -12.32 4.65
CA GLU A 268 -11.71 -11.06 5.38
C GLU A 268 -12.24 -9.89 4.53
N GLN A 269 -12.88 -8.92 5.19
CA GLN A 269 -13.25 -7.67 4.55
C GLN A 269 -12.16 -6.64 4.80
N ARG A 270 -11.69 -5.99 3.72
CA ARG A 270 -10.84 -4.80 3.79
C ARG A 270 -11.60 -3.56 3.37
N ARG A 271 -11.34 -2.45 4.04
CA ARG A 271 -12.00 -1.15 3.81
C ARG A 271 -11.02 -0.09 3.31
N TYR A 272 -9.78 -0.12 3.77
CA TYR A 272 -8.82 0.96 3.52
C TYR A 272 -7.53 0.45 2.88
N ALA A 273 -6.87 -0.55 3.48
CA ALA A 273 -5.51 -1.01 3.17
C ALA A 273 -5.36 -2.53 3.07
#